data_AF-A0A7C3Y2X4-F1
#
_entry.id   AF-A0A7C3Y2X4-F1
#
_cell.length_a   1.000
_cell.length_b   1.000
_cell.length_c   1.000
_cell.angle_alpha   90.00
_cell.angle_beta   90.00
_cell.angle_gamma   90.00
#
_symmetry.space_group_name_H-M   'P 1'
#
loop_
_entity.id
_entity.type
_entity.pdbx_description
1 polymer ?
#
loop_
_entity_poly.entity_id
_entity_poly.type
_entity_poly.pdbx_seq_one_letter_code
_entity_poly.pdbx_strand_id
1 'polypeptide(L)'
;MPAKEILYLIVLCGSFAFGVQAMFLGLGGRLIVRYGKRRGRVLMESLILGLCIGGAAVAMVEVMGLEPLYLALWLPVYTGVFGILLRGVYRGEGKRELQVPDYSEDELGKMIERSGLRVRKNEE
;
A
#
# COMPACT_ATOMS: atom_id res chain seq x y z
N MET A 1 -18.34 -16.08 28.25
CA MET A 1 -17.37 -16.27 27.13
C MET A 1 -15.98 -16.28 27.72
N PRO A 2 -15.17 -17.33 27.54
CA PRO A 2 -13.77 -17.32 27.95
C PRO A 2 -13.01 -16.19 27.24
N ALA A 3 -12.12 -15.52 27.97
CA ALA A 3 -11.41 -14.31 27.54
C ALA A 3 -10.68 -14.45 26.18
N LYS A 4 -10.24 -15.67 25.84
CA LYS A 4 -9.61 -16.01 24.55
C LYS A 4 -10.53 -15.78 23.34
N GLU A 5 -11.82 -16.09 23.46
CA GLU A 5 -12.77 -15.95 22.35
C GLU A 5 -13.06 -14.49 22.05
N ILE A 6 -13.10 -13.67 23.10
CA ILE A 6 -13.27 -12.22 22.98
C ILE A 6 -12.06 -11.62 22.24
N LEU A 7 -10.85 -12.05 22.58
CA LEU A 7 -9.62 -11.64 21.87
C LEU A 7 -9.66 -12.02 20.39
N TYR A 8 -10.06 -13.25 20.06
CA TYR A 8 -10.20 -13.66 18.65
C TYR A 8 -11.27 -12.87 17.91
N LEU A 9 -12.41 -12.57 18.53
CA LEU A 9 -13.44 -11.72 17.94
C LEU A 9 -12.95 -10.29 17.72
N ILE A 10 -12.17 -9.73 18.64
CA ILE A 10 -11.56 -8.40 18.46
C ILE A 10 -10.59 -8.43 17.28
N VAL A 11 -9.75 -9.46 17.15
CA VAL A 11 -8.83 -9.60 16.01
C VAL A 11 -9.59 -9.76 14.69
N LEU A 12 -10.69 -10.53 14.69
CA LEU A 12 -11.53 -10.71 13.52
C LEU A 12 -12.22 -9.40 13.10
N CYS A 13 -12.78 -8.67 14.07
CA CYS A 13 -13.40 -7.38 13.84
C CYS A 13 -12.38 -6.32 13.37
N GLY A 14 -11.17 -6.38 13.92
CA GLY A 14 -10.03 -5.53 13.55
C GLY A 14 -9.32 -5.96 12.26
N SER A 15 -9.68 -7.08 11.64
CA SER A 15 -9.00 -7.63 10.46
C SER A 15 -8.91 -6.61 9.34
N PHE A 16 -10.00 -5.89 9.06
CA PHE A 16 -9.99 -4.84 8.05
C PHE A 16 -8.93 -3.75 8.34
N ALA A 17 -8.77 -3.33 9.59
CA ALA A 17 -7.78 -2.33 9.98
C ALA A 17 -6.34 -2.83 9.75
N PHE A 18 -6.05 -4.09 10.10
CA PHE A 18 -4.74 -4.70 9.85
C PHE A 18 -4.42 -4.79 8.36
N GLY A 19 -5.40 -5.14 7.53
CA GLY A 19 -5.22 -5.17 6.08
C GLY A 19 -4.97 -3.78 5.48
N VAL A 20 -5.68 -2.75 5.95
CA VAL A 20 -5.42 -1.36 5.54
C VAL A 20 -4.01 -0.92 5.97
N GLN A 21 -3.58 -1.24 7.19
CA GLN A 21 -2.23 -0.93 7.67
C GLN A 21 -1.15 -1.62 6.81
N ALA A 22 -1.33 -2.91 6.50
CA ALA A 22 -0.41 -3.65 5.63
C ALA A 22 -0.32 -3.01 4.23
N MET A 23 -1.47 -2.58 3.67
CA MET A 23 -1.49 -1.86 2.41
C MET A 23 -0.78 -0.51 2.48
N PHE A 24 -0.95 0.25 3.57
CA PHE A 24 -0.22 1.51 3.77
C PHE A 24 1.29 1.28 3.85
N LEU A 25 1.74 0.22 4.54
CA LEU A 25 3.15 -0.13 4.62
C LEU A 25 3.71 -0.57 3.26
N GLY A 26 2.96 -1.36 2.49
CA GLY A 26 3.42 -1.90 1.22
C GLY A 26 3.38 -0.90 0.06
N LEU A 27 2.31 -0.12 -0.03
CA LEU A 27 2.04 0.80 -1.16
C LEU A 27 2.36 2.26 -0.83
N GLY A 28 2.43 2.63 0.45
CA GLY A 28 2.66 4.01 0.89
C GLY A 28 1.64 4.98 0.30
N GLY A 29 2.12 6.12 -0.20
CA GLY A 29 1.27 7.14 -0.84
C GLY A 29 0.53 6.67 -2.11
N ARG A 30 0.94 5.56 -2.73
CA ARG A 30 0.24 5.02 -3.92
C ARG A 30 -1.13 4.45 -3.58
N LEU A 31 -1.36 4.08 -2.31
CA LEU A 31 -2.64 3.55 -1.86
C LEU A 31 -3.77 4.56 -2.12
N ILE A 32 -3.54 5.84 -1.86
CA ILE A 32 -4.52 6.91 -2.07
C ILE A 32 -4.88 7.04 -3.57
N VAL A 33 -3.87 7.00 -4.45
CA VAL A 33 -4.07 7.06 -5.90
C VAL A 33 -4.86 5.84 -6.40
N ARG A 34 -4.54 4.65 -5.87
CA ARG A 34 -5.22 3.40 -6.23
C ARG A 34 -6.65 3.35 -5.70
N TYR A 35 -6.85 3.85 -4.47
CA TYR A 35 -8.17 4.01 -3.87
C TYR A 35 -9.04 4.95 -4.71
N GLY A 36 -8.51 6.10 -5.14
CA GLY A 36 -9.22 7.03 -6.03
C GLY A 36 -9.72 6.37 -7.32
N LYS A 37 -8.94 5.47 -7.92
CA LYS A 37 -9.30 4.79 -9.18
C LYS A 37 -10.13 3.53 -9.01
N ARG A 38 -9.92 2.74 -7.95
CA ARG A 38 -10.52 1.41 -7.76
C ARG A 38 -10.86 1.14 -6.29
N ARG A 39 -11.71 2.00 -5.69
CA ARG A 39 -12.12 1.92 -4.27
C ARG A 39 -12.55 0.51 -3.85
N GLY A 40 -13.49 -0.10 -4.57
CA GLY A 40 -14.02 -1.42 -4.22
C GLY A 40 -12.97 -2.52 -4.22
N ARG A 41 -12.03 -2.49 -5.18
CA ARG A 41 -10.94 -3.47 -5.22
C ARG A 41 -9.98 -3.28 -4.03
N VAL A 42 -9.64 -2.04 -3.68
CA VAL A 42 -8.77 -1.76 -2.54
C VAL A 42 -9.42 -2.21 -1.22
N LEU A 43 -10.71 -1.96 -1.04
CA LEU A 43 -11.46 -2.40 0.15
C LEU A 43 -11.54 -3.93 0.26
N MET A 44 -11.76 -4.61 -0.87
CA MET A 44 -11.78 -6.08 -0.90
C MET A 44 -10.40 -6.67 -0.62
N GLU A 45 -9.35 -6.13 -1.25
CA GLU A 45 -7.97 -6.54 -1.02
C GLU A 45 -7.56 -6.31 0.45
N SER A 46 -7.90 -5.17 1.05
CA SER A 46 -7.61 -4.90 2.46
C SER A 46 -8.36 -5.86 3.38
N LEU A 47 -9.62 -6.21 3.08
CA LEU A 47 -10.36 -7.18 3.88
C LEU A 47 -9.71 -8.57 3.81
N ILE A 48 -9.35 -9.04 2.61
CA ILE A 48 -8.70 -10.34 2.40
C ILE A 48 -7.35 -10.38 3.12
N LEU A 49 -6.51 -9.35 2.95
CA LEU A 49 -5.24 -9.22 3.65
C LEU A 49 -5.40 -9.26 5.16
N GLY A 50 -6.39 -8.52 5.66
CA GLY A 50 -6.76 -8.49 7.06
C GLY A 50 -7.07 -9.86 7.64
N LEU A 51 -7.91 -10.61 6.94
CA LEU A 51 -8.27 -11.98 7.33
C LEU A 51 -7.09 -12.94 7.24
N CYS A 52 -6.21 -12.80 6.24
CA CYS A 52 -4.98 -13.60 6.16
C CYS A 52 -4.04 -13.31 7.33
N ILE A 53 -3.86 -12.03 7.70
CA ILE A 53 -3.01 -11.63 8.83
C ILE A 53 -3.59 -12.14 10.16
N GLY A 54 -4.87 -11.86 10.41
CA GLY A 54 -5.56 -12.30 11.62
C GLY A 54 -5.61 -13.83 11.74
N GLY A 55 -5.96 -14.51 10.65
CA GLY A 55 -5.99 -15.97 10.58
C GLY A 55 -4.62 -16.62 10.79
N ALA A 56 -3.57 -16.09 10.16
CA ALA A 56 -2.20 -16.57 10.36
C ALA A 56 -1.72 -16.37 11.81
N ALA A 57 -2.03 -15.21 12.41
CA ALA A 57 -1.68 -14.94 13.79
C ALA A 57 -2.39 -15.88 14.77
N VAL A 58 -3.69 -16.11 14.59
CA VAL A 58 -4.48 -17.04 15.41
C VAL A 58 -3.99 -18.48 15.23
N ALA A 59 -3.79 -18.93 14.00
CA ALA A 59 -3.28 -20.26 13.71
C ALA A 59 -1.89 -20.47 14.34
N MET A 60 -1.00 -19.48 14.27
CA MET A 60 0.33 -19.57 14.86
C MET A 60 0.26 -19.74 16.38
N VAL A 61 -0.59 -18.96 17.06
CA VAL A 61 -0.75 -19.02 18.52
C VAL A 61 -1.33 -20.38 18.95
N GLU A 62 -2.36 -20.87 18.25
CA GLU A 62 -2.96 -22.18 18.54
C GLU A 62 -2.00 -23.35 18.25
N VAL A 63 -1.30 -23.35 17.11
CA VAL A 63 -0.37 -24.42 16.73
C VAL A 63 0.83 -24.48 17.67
N MET A 64 1.32 -23.34 18.14
CA MET A 64 2.42 -23.29 19.10
C MET A 64 1.98 -23.44 20.56
N GLY A 65 0.67 -23.54 20.83
CA GLY A 65 0.14 -23.61 22.19
C GLY A 65 0.47 -22.37 23.04
N LEU A 66 0.64 -21.21 22.40
CA LEU A 66 1.00 -19.96 23.07
C LEU A 66 -0.24 -19.33 23.74
N GLU A 67 0.01 -18.48 24.74
CA GLU A 67 -1.07 -17.71 25.34
C GLU A 67 -1.67 -16.72 24.31
N PRO A 68 -3.00 -16.45 24.35
CA PRO A 68 -3.67 -15.51 23.45
C PRO A 68 -3.07 -14.10 23.44
N LEU A 69 -2.37 -13.71 24.51
CA LEU A 69 -1.68 -12.43 24.61
C LEU A 69 -0.59 -12.26 23.53
N TYR A 70 0.02 -13.37 23.07
CA TYR A 70 1.03 -13.35 22.02
C TYR A 70 0.49 -12.88 20.66
N LEU A 71 -0.84 -12.86 20.45
CA LEU A 71 -1.44 -12.24 19.25
C LEU A 71 -1.00 -10.79 19.09
N ALA A 72 -0.89 -10.03 20.19
CA ALA A 72 -0.48 -8.62 20.15
C ALA A 72 0.94 -8.44 19.62
N LEU A 73 1.80 -9.45 19.78
CA LEU A 73 3.16 -9.47 19.23
C LEU A 73 3.17 -9.93 17.77
N TRP A 74 2.42 -10.98 17.44
CA TRP A 74 2.43 -11.57 16.10
C TRP A 74 1.68 -10.74 15.05
N LEU A 75 0.59 -10.06 15.43
CA LEU A 75 -0.19 -9.21 14.53
C LEU A 75 0.66 -8.13 13.82
N PRO A 76 1.46 -7.31 14.52
CA PRO A 76 2.30 -6.32 13.84
C PRO A 76 3.39 -6.97 12.98
N VAL A 77 3.94 -8.11 13.41
CA VAL A 77 4.93 -8.88 12.62
C VAL A 77 4.32 -9.33 11.29
N TYR A 78 3.16 -9.98 11.33
CA TYR A 78 2.47 -10.42 10.11
C TYR A 78 2.03 -9.23 9.24
N THR A 79 1.53 -8.16 9.85
CA THR A 79 1.18 -6.92 9.12
C THR A 79 2.38 -6.37 8.35
N GLY A 80 3.56 -6.35 8.99
CA GLY A 80 4.82 -5.94 8.35
C GLY A 80 5.25 -6.88 7.21
N VAL A 81 5.21 -8.19 7.44
CA VAL A 81 5.58 -9.21 6.43
C VAL A 81 4.67 -9.09 5.20
N PHE A 82 3.35 -9.03 5.40
CA PHE A 82 2.39 -8.85 4.31
C PHE A 82 2.57 -7.50 3.61
N GLY A 83 2.87 -6.43 4.35
CA GLY A 83 3.22 -5.14 3.76
C GLY A 83 4.44 -5.21 2.83
N ILE A 84 5.51 -5.88 3.26
CA ILE A 84 6.72 -6.08 2.44
C ILE A 84 6.43 -6.94 1.22
N LEU A 85 5.64 -8.01 1.37
CA LEU A 85 5.20 -8.86 0.26
C LEU A 85 4.42 -8.05 -0.78
N LEU A 86 3.46 -7.22 -0.33
CA LEU A 86 2.71 -6.32 -1.21
C LEU A 86 3.64 -5.36 -1.94
N ARG A 87 4.65 -4.82 -1.27
CA ARG A 87 5.66 -3.95 -1.90
C ARG A 87 6.38 -4.68 -3.03
N GLY A 88 6.69 -5.95 -2.85
CA GLY A 88 7.30 -6.81 -3.88
C GLY A 88 6.37 -7.05 -5.07
N VAL A 89 5.13 -7.47 -4.80
CA VAL A 89 4.10 -7.73 -5.83
C VAL A 89 3.81 -6.47 -6.65
N TYR A 90 3.72 -5.32 -6.00
CA TYR A 90 3.37 -4.05 -6.64
C TYR A 90 4.57 -3.19 -7.05
N ARG A 91 5.79 -3.74 -7.00
CA ARG A 91 7.01 -3.05 -7.43
C ARG A 91 6.97 -2.68 -8.91
N GLY A 92 6.29 -3.48 -9.73
CA GLY A 92 6.20 -3.32 -11.19
C GLY A 92 5.16 -2.33 -11.69
N GLU A 93 4.09 -2.07 -10.94
CA GLU A 93 2.98 -1.22 -11.40
C GLU A 93 3.29 0.29 -11.39
N GLY A 94 4.46 0.68 -10.86
CA GLY A 94 4.86 2.07 -10.66
C GLY A 94 5.72 2.70 -11.77
N LYS A 95 6.21 1.94 -12.74
CA LYS A 95 6.85 2.50 -13.94
C LYS A 95 5.78 2.92 -14.96
N ARG A 96 4.92 3.87 -14.59
CA ARG A 96 4.43 4.76 -15.64
C ARG A 96 5.55 5.74 -15.84
N GLU A 97 6.32 5.56 -16.91
CA GLU A 97 7.11 6.65 -17.46
C GLU A 97 6.22 7.88 -17.43
N LEU A 98 6.69 8.95 -16.77
CA LEU A 98 6.21 10.27 -17.12
C LEU A 98 6.47 10.35 -18.62
N GLN A 99 5.43 10.17 -19.42
CA GLN A 99 5.48 10.53 -20.83
C GLN A 99 5.69 12.03 -20.80
N VAL A 100 6.96 12.44 -20.85
CA VAL A 100 7.31 13.80 -21.24
C VAL A 100 6.73 13.90 -22.64
N PRO A 101 5.74 14.78 -22.86
CA PRO A 101 5.22 14.96 -24.20
C PRO A 101 6.40 15.36 -25.09
N ASP A 102 6.54 14.69 -26.24
CA ASP A 102 7.57 15.02 -27.22
C ASP A 102 7.17 16.33 -27.88
N TYR A 103 7.60 17.44 -27.28
CA TYR A 103 7.32 18.78 -27.78
C TYR A 103 8.34 19.10 -28.87
N SER A 104 7.86 19.51 -30.06
CA SER A 104 8.73 20.07 -31.10
C SER A 104 9.49 21.29 -30.56
N GLU A 105 10.71 21.53 -31.04
CA GLU A 105 11.53 22.70 -30.63
C GLU A 105 10.76 24.02 -30.78
N ASP A 106 9.86 24.11 -31.76
CA ASP A 106 8.99 25.26 -32.00
C ASP A 106 7.95 25.47 -30.89
N GLU A 107 7.41 24.38 -30.31
CA GLU A 107 6.47 24.44 -29.18
C GLU A 107 7.19 24.76 -27.88
N LEU A 108 8.39 24.19 -27.68
CA LEU A 108 9.26 24.52 -26.56
C LEU A 108 9.64 26.01 -26.58
N GLY A 109 10.02 26.55 -27.75
CA GLY A 109 10.32 27.97 -27.92
C GLY A 109 9.15 28.87 -27.51
N LYS A 110 7.94 28.55 -27.96
CA LYS A 110 6.72 29.30 -27.60
C LYS A 110 6.35 29.20 -26.12
N MET A 111 6.58 28.05 -25.49
CA MET A 111 6.35 27.87 -24.05
C MET A 111 7.35 28.67 -23.22
N ILE A 112 8.63 28.69 -23.62
CA ILE A 112 9.69 29.42 -22.91
C ILE A 112 9.51 30.93 -23.07
N GLU A 113 9.10 31.40 -24.24
CA GLU A 113 8.78 32.80 -24.50
C GLU A 113 7.58 33.28 -23.66
N ARG A 114 6.53 32.47 -23.53
CA ARG A 114 5.40 32.73 -22.62
C ARG A 114 5.80 32.74 -21.14
N SER A 115 6.88 32.03 -20.79
CA SER A 115 7.40 31.97 -19.42
C SER A 115 8.29 33.17 -19.07
N GLY A 116 8.52 34.10 -20.03
CA GLY A 116 9.36 35.29 -19.83
C GLY A 116 10.87 35.01 -19.80
N LEU A 117 11.27 33.76 -20.05
CA LEU A 117 12.68 33.36 -20.13
C LEU A 117 13.15 33.59 -21.57
N ARG A 118 14.13 34.47 -21.78
CA ARG A 118 14.77 34.63 -23.10
C ARG A 118 15.80 33.53 -23.28
N VAL A 119 15.54 32.61 -24.19
CA VAL A 119 16.56 31.65 -24.65
C VAL A 119 17.57 32.44 -25.49
N ARG A 120 18.78 32.63 -24.97
CA ARG A 120 19.92 33.05 -25.80
C ARG A 120 20.31 31.85 -26.66
N LYS A 121 19.95 31.88 -27.95
CA LYS A 121 20.62 31.03 -28.94
C LYS A 121 22.07 31.53 -29.03
N ASN A 122 23.01 30.74 -28.53
CA ASN A 122 24.41 30.87 -28.96
C ASN A 122 24.46 30.22 -30.34
N GLU A 123 24.45 31.05 -31.38
CA GLU A 123 24.82 30.63 -32.73
C GLU A 123 26.35 30.54 -32.76
N GLU A 124 26.86 29.34 -33.09
CA GLU A 124 28.22 29.15 -33.62
C GLU A 124 28.27 29.57 -35.09
#